data_AF-A0A2V8JUY6-F1
#
_entry.id   AF-A0A2V8JUY6-F1
#
_cell.length_a   1.000
_cell.length_b   1.000
_cell.length_c   1.000
_cell.angle_alpha   90.00
_cell.angle_beta   90.00
_cell.angle_gamma   90.00
#
_symmetry.space_group_name_H-M   'P 1'
#
loop_
_entity.id
_entity.type
_entity.pdbx_description
1 polymer ?
#
loop_
_entity_poly.entity_id
_entity_poly.type
_entity_poly.pdbx_seq_one_letter_code
_entity_poly.pdbx_strand_id
1 'polypeptide(L)'
;MSDLKQTYAQPQIHTEWESIYRTQTAAKFNNDVTNWLLAMFRPNPGSVFLDAGCGFGHHTRRICEAGFSCVGVDISEVALDIARSRTKRHRASFFCGALESLSLPNESFDYVHCRGVLMHVPRMKDSIRELVRVIKPGGKIVIMDNHSHCLETLFIRTIRKFRVGKSRMVKNETGIEFWSTENGEPFLVRYPHIEYIRSCLNGFGVQVNSVSSYELFDLGRFPKSFLTIVSAANRAAFSLKVPLFLSHGIVILGTKVRTVVDC
;
A
#
# COMPACT_ATOMS: atom_id res chain seq x y z
N MET A 1 -18.99 3.41 9.18
CA MET A 1 -17.77 2.55 9.06
C MET A 1 -18.02 1.40 8.07
N SER A 2 -19.24 0.87 8.01
CA SER A 2 -19.82 0.16 6.84
C SER A 2 -19.64 0.94 5.54
N ASP A 3 -19.76 2.26 5.61
CA ASP A 3 -19.94 3.13 4.45
C ASP A 3 -18.64 3.25 3.63
N LEU A 4 -17.47 3.36 4.28
CA LEU A 4 -16.18 3.32 3.59
C LEU A 4 -15.93 1.98 2.88
N LYS A 5 -16.34 0.87 3.52
CA LYS A 5 -16.19 -0.45 2.91
C LYS A 5 -17.01 -0.55 1.63
N GLN A 6 -18.23 -0.01 1.67
CA GLN A 6 -19.10 0.09 0.49
C GLN A 6 -18.46 0.96 -0.59
N THR A 7 -17.91 2.14 -0.26
CA THR A 7 -17.19 2.99 -1.22
C THR A 7 -16.07 2.25 -1.92
N TYR A 8 -15.15 1.61 -1.17
CA TYR A 8 -13.98 0.95 -1.75
C TYR A 8 -14.28 -0.41 -2.41
N ALA A 9 -15.45 -0.98 -2.15
CA ALA A 9 -15.94 -2.15 -2.88
C ALA A 9 -16.38 -1.80 -4.31
N GLN A 10 -16.69 -0.52 -4.60
CA GLN A 10 -17.19 -0.08 -5.91
C GLN A 10 -16.12 -0.20 -7.01
N PRO A 11 -16.43 -0.85 -8.15
CA PRO A 11 -15.46 -1.07 -9.22
C PRO A 11 -14.97 0.21 -9.90
N GLN A 12 -15.74 1.30 -9.84
CA GLN A 12 -15.38 2.60 -10.42
C GLN A 12 -14.14 3.17 -9.74
N ILE A 13 -14.01 3.01 -8.42
CA ILE A 13 -12.84 3.45 -7.65
C ILE A 13 -11.58 2.73 -8.13
N HIS A 14 -11.65 1.41 -8.31
CA HIS A 14 -10.52 0.62 -8.80
C HIS A 14 -10.18 0.95 -10.26
N THR A 15 -11.19 1.22 -11.07
CA THR A 15 -11.01 1.65 -12.47
C THR A 15 -10.32 3.01 -12.56
N GLU A 16 -10.71 3.96 -11.70
CA GLU A 16 -10.08 5.27 -11.60
C GLU A 16 -8.61 5.15 -11.17
N TRP A 17 -8.33 4.40 -10.10
CA TRP A 17 -6.96 4.13 -9.66
C TRP A 17 -6.12 3.45 -10.75
N GLU A 18 -6.68 2.47 -11.48
CA GLU A 18 -6.01 1.85 -12.62
C GLU A 18 -5.69 2.89 -13.72
N SER A 19 -6.63 3.78 -14.03
CA SER A 19 -6.48 4.81 -15.06
C SER A 19 -5.40 5.85 -14.76
N ILE A 20 -5.02 6.00 -13.49
CA ILE A 20 -3.99 6.92 -13.01
C ILE A 20 -2.66 6.19 -12.83
N TYR A 21 -2.66 5.14 -11.99
CA TYR A 21 -1.45 4.53 -11.48
C TYR A 21 -0.94 3.34 -12.30
N ARG A 22 -1.75 2.80 -13.22
CA ARG A 22 -1.39 1.61 -14.04
C ARG A 22 -1.41 1.87 -15.54
N THR A 23 -1.26 3.14 -15.92
CA THR A 23 -1.07 3.54 -17.32
C THR A 23 0.23 2.97 -17.91
N GLN A 24 0.33 2.89 -19.23
CA GLN A 24 1.59 2.53 -19.91
C GLN A 24 2.74 3.45 -19.49
N THR A 25 2.45 4.74 -19.29
CA THR A 25 3.40 5.73 -18.81
C THR A 25 3.93 5.38 -17.42
N ALA A 26 3.05 5.05 -16.48
CA ALA A 26 3.44 4.65 -15.13
C ALA A 26 4.04 3.24 -15.05
N ALA A 27 3.84 2.40 -16.09
CA ALA A 27 4.24 0.99 -16.06
C ALA A 27 5.74 0.82 -15.80
N LYS A 28 6.60 1.63 -16.43
CA LYS A 28 8.05 1.52 -16.25
C LYS A 28 8.47 1.80 -14.80
N PHE A 29 7.97 2.87 -14.21
CA PHE A 29 8.24 3.20 -12.81
C PHE A 29 7.72 2.11 -11.86
N ASN A 30 6.46 1.68 -12.03
CA ASN A 30 5.91 0.56 -11.26
C ASN A 30 6.71 -0.74 -11.44
N ASN A 31 7.29 -0.94 -12.62
CA ASN A 31 8.16 -2.08 -12.92
C ASN A 31 9.45 -2.05 -12.14
N ASP A 32 10.12 -0.90 -12.11
CA ASP A 32 11.36 -0.74 -11.37
C ASP A 32 11.13 -0.91 -9.85
N VAL A 33 10.05 -0.33 -9.31
CA VAL A 33 9.67 -0.48 -7.90
C VAL A 33 9.38 -1.95 -7.56
N THR A 34 8.59 -2.64 -8.39
CA THR A 34 8.27 -4.07 -8.15
C THR A 34 9.52 -4.95 -8.23
N ASN A 35 10.42 -4.71 -9.20
CA ASN A 35 11.66 -5.45 -9.33
C ASN A 35 12.58 -5.23 -8.12
N TRP A 36 12.66 -4.00 -7.63
CA TRP A 36 13.38 -3.67 -6.41
C TRP A 36 12.80 -4.38 -5.18
N LEU A 37 11.47 -4.41 -5.03
CA LEU A 37 10.80 -5.18 -3.97
C LEU A 37 11.18 -6.67 -4.03
N LEU A 38 11.06 -7.29 -5.21
CA LEU A 38 11.40 -8.70 -5.43
C LEU A 38 12.87 -8.98 -5.05
N ALA A 39 13.79 -8.09 -5.42
CA ALA A 39 15.20 -8.21 -5.06
C ALA A 39 15.44 -8.10 -3.54
N MET A 40 14.68 -7.26 -2.83
CA MET A 40 14.79 -7.13 -1.37
C MET A 40 14.26 -8.36 -0.62
N PHE A 41 13.19 -8.97 -1.11
CA PHE A 41 12.63 -10.15 -0.47
C PHE A 41 13.60 -11.33 -0.49
N ARG A 42 14.47 -11.42 -1.51
CA ARG A 42 15.42 -12.52 -1.74
C ARG A 42 14.71 -13.87 -1.63
N PRO A 43 13.81 -14.15 -2.57
CA PRO A 43 12.87 -15.25 -2.40
C PRO A 43 13.51 -16.61 -2.48
N ASN A 44 13.04 -17.47 -1.59
CA ASN A 44 13.30 -18.89 -1.68
C ASN A 44 12.15 -19.56 -2.44
N PRO A 45 12.43 -20.56 -3.28
CA PRO A 45 11.38 -21.37 -3.88
C PRO A 45 10.40 -21.89 -2.81
N GLY A 46 9.10 -21.74 -3.07
CA GLY A 46 8.05 -22.17 -2.15
C GLY A 46 7.65 -21.15 -1.07
N SER A 47 8.30 -19.99 -0.98
CA SER A 47 7.83 -18.91 -0.09
C SER A 47 6.44 -18.42 -0.47
N VAL A 48 5.64 -18.12 0.55
CA VAL A 48 4.25 -17.66 0.43
C VAL A 48 4.18 -16.17 0.70
N PHE A 49 3.53 -15.45 -0.22
CA PHE A 49 3.46 -14.00 -0.24
C PHE A 49 2.01 -13.53 -0.07
N LEU A 50 1.77 -12.53 0.79
CA LEU A 50 0.48 -11.84 0.89
C LEU A 50 0.58 -10.46 0.24
N ASP A 51 -0.30 -10.18 -0.72
CA ASP A 51 -0.54 -8.87 -1.29
C ASP A 51 -1.84 -8.31 -0.68
N ALA A 52 -1.71 -7.46 0.34
CA ALA A 52 -2.82 -6.92 1.11
C ALA A 52 -3.35 -5.63 0.47
N GLY A 53 -4.62 -5.64 0.05
CA GLY A 53 -5.26 -4.63 -0.81
C GLY A 53 -4.78 -4.74 -2.25
N CYS A 54 -4.91 -5.94 -2.84
CA CYS A 54 -4.33 -6.27 -4.13
C CYS A 54 -5.04 -5.65 -5.35
N GLY A 55 -6.25 -5.10 -5.17
CA GLY A 55 -7.10 -4.58 -6.24
C GLY A 55 -7.22 -5.56 -7.41
N PHE A 56 -6.93 -5.10 -8.63
CA PHE A 56 -6.93 -5.94 -9.83
C PHE A 56 -5.73 -6.91 -9.97
N GLY A 57 -4.98 -7.16 -8.89
CA GLY A 57 -3.94 -8.19 -8.82
C GLY A 57 -2.65 -7.89 -9.58
N HIS A 58 -2.35 -6.63 -9.92
CA HIS A 58 -1.17 -6.26 -10.71
C HIS A 58 0.16 -6.67 -10.06
N HIS A 59 0.29 -6.44 -8.74
CA HIS A 59 1.48 -6.83 -7.99
C HIS A 59 1.50 -8.33 -7.74
N THR A 60 0.38 -8.88 -7.24
CA THR A 60 0.19 -10.32 -7.06
C THR A 60 0.66 -11.11 -8.28
N ARG A 61 0.20 -10.76 -9.50
CA ARG A 61 0.59 -11.45 -10.73
C ARG A 61 2.09 -11.45 -10.97
N ARG A 62 2.73 -10.29 -10.78
CA ARG A 62 4.17 -10.15 -11.03
C ARG A 62 5.02 -10.88 -10.01
N ILE A 63 4.56 -10.94 -8.77
CA ILE A 63 5.22 -11.69 -7.71
C ILE A 63 5.05 -13.19 -8.00
N CYS A 64 3.87 -13.65 -8.45
CA CYS A 64 3.70 -15.02 -8.94
C CYS A 64 4.61 -15.36 -10.14
N GLU A 65 4.74 -14.43 -11.10
CA GLU A 65 5.63 -14.58 -12.26
C GLU A 65 7.11 -14.73 -11.87
N ALA A 66 7.51 -14.11 -10.75
CA ALA A 66 8.83 -14.28 -10.17
C ALA A 66 9.02 -15.62 -9.42
N GLY A 67 8.03 -16.52 -9.44
CA GLY A 67 8.14 -17.88 -8.92
C GLY A 67 7.48 -18.14 -7.56
N PHE A 68 6.79 -17.15 -7.00
CA PHE A 68 6.20 -17.24 -5.67
C PHE A 68 4.77 -17.81 -5.70
N SER A 69 4.37 -18.40 -4.57
CA SER A 69 2.94 -18.59 -4.27
C SER A 69 2.42 -17.30 -3.63
N CYS A 70 1.33 -16.76 -4.16
CA CYS A 70 0.77 -15.51 -3.66
C CYS A 70 -0.68 -15.66 -3.25
N VAL A 71 -1.04 -14.91 -2.22
CA VAL A 71 -2.41 -14.68 -1.79
C VAL A 71 -2.68 -13.19 -1.93
N GLY A 72 -3.70 -12.82 -2.70
CA GLY A 72 -4.21 -11.46 -2.78
C GLY A 72 -5.43 -11.31 -1.88
N VAL A 73 -5.51 -10.23 -1.11
CA VAL A 73 -6.72 -9.85 -0.37
C VAL A 73 -7.15 -8.48 -0.81
N ASP A 74 -8.44 -8.27 -1.05
CA ASP A 74 -9.04 -6.96 -1.28
C ASP A 74 -10.47 -6.94 -0.73
N ILE A 75 -11.03 -5.75 -0.51
CA ILE A 75 -12.41 -5.62 -0.03
C ILE A 75 -13.44 -5.69 -1.16
N SER A 76 -13.02 -5.49 -2.41
CA SER A 76 -13.88 -5.53 -3.59
C SER A 76 -13.83 -6.90 -4.26
N GLU A 77 -14.88 -7.71 -4.11
CA GLU A 77 -15.01 -8.99 -4.83
C GLU A 77 -14.96 -8.77 -6.36
N VAL A 78 -15.55 -7.68 -6.84
CA VAL A 78 -15.51 -7.32 -8.27
C VAL A 78 -14.07 -7.06 -8.76
N ALA A 79 -13.25 -6.40 -7.94
CA ALA A 79 -11.83 -6.23 -8.26
C ALA A 79 -11.08 -7.57 -8.25
N LEU A 80 -11.43 -8.47 -7.33
CA LEU A 80 -10.84 -9.80 -7.25
C LEU A 80 -11.24 -10.70 -8.42
N ASP A 81 -12.45 -10.58 -8.97
CA ASP A 81 -12.84 -11.29 -10.20
C ASP A 81 -11.94 -10.88 -11.38
N ILE A 82 -11.64 -9.58 -11.49
CA ILE A 82 -10.68 -9.07 -12.47
C ILE A 82 -9.27 -9.61 -12.16
N ALA A 83 -8.84 -9.61 -10.90
CA ALA A 83 -7.55 -10.16 -10.49
C ALA A 83 -7.39 -11.65 -10.85
N ARG A 84 -8.43 -12.45 -10.61
CA ARG A 84 -8.50 -13.87 -10.98
C ARG A 84 -8.43 -14.06 -12.49
N SER A 85 -9.24 -13.32 -13.26
CA SER A 85 -9.25 -13.44 -14.73
C SER A 85 -7.90 -13.05 -15.37
N ARG A 86 -7.20 -12.08 -14.78
CA ARG A 86 -5.88 -11.60 -15.25
C ARG A 86 -4.72 -12.47 -14.76
N THR A 87 -4.93 -13.37 -13.80
CA THR A 87 -3.89 -14.21 -13.21
C THR A 87 -4.09 -15.67 -13.62
N LYS A 88 -3.59 -16.02 -14.80
CA LYS A 88 -3.76 -17.37 -15.37
C LYS A 88 -2.77 -18.40 -14.80
N ARG A 89 -2.71 -18.67 -13.48
CA ARG A 89 -1.79 -19.69 -12.90
C ARG A 89 -2.25 -20.27 -11.56
N HIS A 90 -1.87 -21.52 -11.29
CA HIS A 90 -2.06 -22.26 -10.02
C HIS A 90 -1.30 -21.70 -8.80
N ARG A 91 -0.69 -20.52 -8.90
CA ARG A 91 0.17 -19.94 -7.85
C ARG A 91 -0.42 -18.69 -7.19
N ALA A 92 -1.64 -18.30 -7.53
CA ALA A 92 -2.34 -17.17 -6.93
C ALA A 92 -3.71 -17.60 -6.39
N SER A 93 -4.01 -17.23 -5.15
CA SER A 93 -5.34 -17.32 -4.56
C SER A 93 -5.81 -15.93 -4.16
N PHE A 94 -7.11 -15.64 -4.29
CA PHE A 94 -7.68 -14.32 -4.04
C PHE A 94 -8.88 -14.42 -3.08
N PHE A 95 -8.85 -13.65 -2.00
CA PHE A 95 -9.88 -13.67 -0.95
C PHE A 95 -10.46 -12.27 -0.70
N CYS A 96 -11.78 -12.16 -0.67
CA CYS A 96 -12.42 -10.92 -0.24
C CYS A 96 -12.39 -10.78 1.27
N GLY A 97 -11.93 -9.63 1.74
CA GLY A 97 -11.81 -9.37 3.17
C GLY A 97 -11.30 -7.97 3.47
N ALA A 98 -11.68 -7.47 4.63
CA ALA A 98 -11.17 -6.22 5.16
C ALA A 98 -9.87 -6.49 5.95
N LEU A 99 -8.86 -5.63 5.80
CA LEU A 99 -7.55 -5.86 6.44
C LEU A 99 -7.61 -5.84 7.97
N GLU A 100 -8.62 -5.21 8.57
CA GLU A 100 -8.81 -5.18 10.02
C GLU A 100 -9.17 -6.53 10.65
N SER A 101 -9.58 -7.51 9.83
CA SER A 101 -9.97 -8.85 10.28
C SER A 101 -9.79 -9.84 9.13
N LEU A 102 -8.57 -10.34 8.98
CA LEU A 102 -8.23 -11.26 7.89
C LEU A 102 -8.66 -12.69 8.27
N SER A 103 -9.46 -13.32 7.43
CA SER A 103 -9.77 -14.76 7.53
C SER A 103 -8.61 -15.63 7.02
N LEU A 104 -7.39 -15.31 7.46
CA LEU A 104 -6.15 -16.00 7.11
C LEU A 104 -5.49 -16.56 8.38
N PRO A 105 -4.82 -17.73 8.29
CA PRO A 105 -4.18 -18.34 9.45
C PRO A 105 -3.00 -17.51 9.97
N ASN A 106 -2.76 -17.60 11.28
CA ASN A 106 -1.58 -17.02 11.91
C ASN A 106 -0.31 -17.56 11.23
N GLU A 107 0.76 -16.75 11.18
CA GLU A 107 2.11 -17.20 10.87
C GLU A 107 2.23 -18.06 9.60
N SER A 108 1.53 -17.67 8.54
CA SER A 108 1.39 -18.44 7.30
C SER A 108 2.16 -17.83 6.12
N PHE A 109 2.58 -16.56 6.21
CA PHE A 109 3.27 -15.85 5.14
C PHE A 109 4.72 -15.56 5.46
N ASP A 110 5.60 -15.83 4.50
CA ASP A 110 7.02 -15.45 4.56
C ASP A 110 7.19 -13.95 4.29
N TYR A 111 6.29 -13.39 3.47
CA TYR A 111 6.32 -12.01 3.04
C TYR A 111 4.91 -11.41 3.02
N VAL A 112 4.77 -10.20 3.55
CA VAL A 112 3.56 -9.39 3.45
C VAL A 112 3.88 -8.06 2.77
N HIS A 113 3.09 -7.70 1.78
CA HIS A 113 3.16 -6.43 1.06
C HIS A 113 1.83 -5.70 1.17
N CYS A 114 1.90 -4.40 1.44
CA CYS A 114 0.73 -3.54 1.52
C CYS A 114 1.11 -2.20 0.88
N ARG A 115 0.56 -1.90 -0.31
CA ARG A 115 0.91 -0.70 -1.09
C ARG A 115 -0.29 0.17 -1.39
N GLY A 116 -0.31 1.38 -0.82
CA GLY A 116 -1.34 2.39 -1.08
C GLY A 116 -2.70 2.03 -0.49
N VAL A 117 -2.72 1.34 0.66
CA VAL A 117 -3.96 0.79 1.25
C VAL A 117 -4.22 1.32 2.64
N LEU A 118 -3.20 1.43 3.51
CA LEU A 118 -3.39 1.87 4.89
C LEU A 118 -3.89 3.34 4.95
N MET A 119 -3.61 4.13 3.93
CA MET A 119 -4.21 5.45 3.74
C MET A 119 -5.74 5.45 3.62
N HIS A 120 -6.36 4.35 3.20
CA HIS A 120 -7.81 4.24 2.97
C HIS A 120 -8.55 3.51 4.10
N VAL A 121 -7.86 2.76 4.96
CA VAL A 121 -8.51 1.97 6.01
C VAL A 121 -8.88 2.82 7.24
N PRO A 122 -10.08 2.68 7.80
CA PRO A 122 -10.48 3.43 8.99
C PRO A 122 -9.69 3.03 10.24
N ARG A 123 -9.47 1.73 10.46
CA ARG A 123 -8.74 1.22 11.65
C ARG A 123 -7.36 0.71 11.25
N MET A 124 -6.45 1.67 11.02
CA MET A 124 -5.07 1.38 10.58
C MET A 124 -4.33 0.46 11.55
N LYS A 125 -4.40 0.71 12.87
CA LYS A 125 -3.73 -0.11 13.88
C LYS A 125 -4.19 -1.57 13.85
N ASP A 126 -5.50 -1.81 13.70
CA ASP A 126 -6.06 -3.16 13.56
C ASP A 126 -5.59 -3.84 12.28
N SER A 127 -5.54 -3.10 11.17
CA SER A 127 -5.02 -3.61 9.90
C SER A 127 -3.55 -4.01 10.04
N ILE A 128 -2.71 -3.16 10.64
CA ILE A 128 -1.29 -3.48 10.89
C ILE A 128 -1.17 -4.71 11.80
N ARG A 129 -1.99 -4.81 12.86
CA ARG A 129 -1.99 -5.98 13.76
C ARG A 129 -2.29 -7.27 13.02
N GLU A 130 -3.32 -7.29 12.17
CA GLU A 130 -3.67 -8.47 11.37
C GLU A 130 -2.58 -8.81 10.33
N LEU A 131 -2.03 -7.80 9.66
CA LEU A 131 -0.90 -7.99 8.75
C LEU A 131 0.31 -8.60 9.47
N VAL A 132 0.59 -8.21 10.71
CA VAL A 132 1.68 -8.79 11.50
C VAL A 132 1.35 -10.20 12.01
N ARG A 133 0.10 -10.45 12.42
CA ARG A 133 -0.37 -11.76 12.90
C ARG A 133 -0.12 -12.88 11.89
N VAL A 134 -0.35 -12.61 10.62
CA VAL A 134 -0.24 -13.61 9.54
C VAL A 134 1.20 -13.86 9.09
N ILE A 135 2.17 -13.01 9.48
CA ILE A 135 3.59 -13.19 9.12
C ILE A 135 4.22 -14.27 10.01
N LYS A 136 4.99 -15.17 9.40
CA LYS A 136 5.84 -16.15 10.10
C LYS A 136 6.91 -15.46 10.95
N PRO A 137 7.36 -16.02 12.08
CA PRO A 137 8.58 -15.57 12.74
C PRO A 137 9.77 -15.51 11.77
N GLY A 138 10.44 -14.37 11.68
CA GLY A 138 11.51 -14.11 10.70
C GLY A 138 11.03 -13.73 9.29
N GLY A 139 9.72 -13.74 9.04
CA GLY A 139 9.13 -13.23 7.80
C GLY A 139 9.20 -11.70 7.71
N LYS A 140 9.06 -11.16 6.50
CA LYS A 140 9.22 -9.72 6.23
C LYS A 140 7.89 -9.05 5.89
N ILE A 141 7.76 -7.79 6.27
CA ILE A 141 6.67 -6.91 5.84
C ILE A 141 7.23 -5.71 5.09
N VAL A 142 6.57 -5.34 3.99
CA VAL A 142 6.79 -4.10 3.28
C VAL A 142 5.48 -3.32 3.22
N ILE A 143 5.50 -2.12 3.80
CA ILE A 143 4.41 -1.15 3.70
C ILE A 143 4.89 0.00 2.80
N MET A 144 4.11 0.30 1.78
CA MET A 144 4.36 1.43 0.89
C MET A 144 3.15 2.35 0.92
N ASP A 145 3.36 3.60 1.35
CA ASP A 145 2.26 4.56 1.47
C ASP A 145 2.77 5.99 1.31
N ASN A 146 1.85 6.93 1.21
CA ASN A 146 2.14 8.35 1.28
C ASN A 146 2.43 8.73 2.75
N HIS A 147 2.95 9.93 3.02
CA HIS A 147 3.16 10.34 4.41
C HIS A 147 2.97 11.83 4.66
N SER A 148 2.81 12.17 5.94
CA SER A 148 2.50 13.54 6.37
C SER A 148 3.67 14.53 6.38
N HIS A 149 4.89 14.04 6.19
CA HIS A 149 6.14 14.78 6.46
C HIS A 149 6.94 15.13 5.21
N CYS A 150 6.26 15.33 4.08
CA CYS A 150 6.90 15.81 2.86
C CYS A 150 6.41 17.20 2.44
N LEU A 151 7.22 17.88 1.63
CA LEU A 151 6.92 19.23 1.12
C LEU A 151 5.59 19.28 0.38
N GLU A 152 5.28 18.23 -0.39
CA GLU A 152 4.03 18.15 -1.14
C GLU A 152 2.82 18.14 -0.19
N THR A 153 2.87 17.36 0.89
CA THR A 153 1.82 17.36 1.91
C THR A 153 1.72 18.71 2.62
N LEU A 154 2.85 19.36 2.91
CA LEU A 154 2.85 20.70 3.49
C LEU A 154 2.13 21.70 2.57
N PHE A 155 2.40 21.65 1.27
CA PHE A 155 1.75 22.48 0.28
C PHE A 155 0.24 22.20 0.20
N ILE A 156 -0.17 20.92 0.13
CA ILE A 156 -1.58 20.51 0.10
C ILE A 156 -2.34 21.00 1.33
N ARG A 157 -1.74 20.84 2.52
CA ARG A 157 -2.31 21.34 3.78
C ARG A 157 -2.54 22.85 3.72
N THR A 158 -1.61 23.60 3.14
CA THR A 158 -1.71 25.05 3.01
C THR A 158 -2.83 25.43 2.07
N ILE A 159 -2.91 24.84 0.87
CA ILE A 159 -3.99 25.13 -0.09
C ILE A 159 -5.36 24.75 0.48
N ARG A 160 -5.48 23.57 1.10
CA ARG A 160 -6.77 23.07 1.59
C ARG A 160 -7.34 23.86 2.77
N LYS A 161 -6.53 24.61 3.52
CA LYS A 161 -7.03 25.57 4.51
C LYS A 161 -7.92 26.65 3.88
N PHE A 162 -7.66 27.00 2.62
CA PHE A 162 -8.38 28.05 1.89
C PHE A 162 -9.53 27.52 1.04
N ARG A 163 -9.66 26.19 0.86
CA ARG A 163 -10.76 25.57 0.10
C ARG A 163 -11.90 25.17 1.04
N VAL A 164 -12.91 26.04 1.14
CA VAL A 164 -14.15 25.75 1.89
C VAL A 164 -15.04 24.78 1.09
N GLY A 165 -15.56 23.74 1.74
CA GLY A 165 -16.76 23.00 1.26
C GLY A 165 -16.58 21.72 0.44
N LYS A 166 -15.36 21.32 0.02
CA LYS A 166 -15.16 20.06 -0.76
C LYS A 166 -14.50 18.90 -0.02
N SER A 167 -13.84 19.16 1.10
CA SER A 167 -13.18 18.11 1.87
C SER A 167 -12.96 18.54 3.32
N ARG A 168 -13.23 17.65 4.29
CA ARG A 168 -12.92 17.87 5.69
C ARG A 168 -11.51 17.34 5.99
N MET A 169 -10.66 18.18 6.56
CA MET A 169 -9.33 17.79 7.01
C MET A 169 -9.35 17.52 8.52
N VAL A 170 -8.87 16.36 8.95
CA VAL A 170 -8.74 15.97 10.36
C VAL A 170 -7.30 15.60 10.64
N LYS A 171 -6.73 16.12 11.72
CA LYS A 171 -5.40 15.71 12.19
C LYS A 171 -5.57 14.88 13.44
N ASN A 172 -4.90 13.74 13.51
CA ASN A 172 -4.92 12.85 14.66
C ASN A 172 -3.57 12.12 14.78
N GLU A 173 -3.44 11.24 15.77
CA GLU A 173 -2.22 10.46 16.02
C GLU A 173 -1.76 9.60 14.84
N THR A 174 -2.69 9.20 13.96
CA THR A 174 -2.39 8.33 12.82
C THR A 174 -1.85 9.12 11.62
N GLY A 175 -2.08 10.43 11.57
CA GLY A 175 -1.68 11.27 10.45
C GLY A 175 -2.67 12.41 10.15
N ILE A 176 -2.73 12.76 8.87
CA ILE A 176 -3.62 13.81 8.36
C ILE A 176 -4.61 13.16 7.41
N GLU A 177 -5.88 13.19 7.80
CA GLU A 177 -6.97 12.62 7.05
C GLU A 177 -7.67 13.70 6.23
N PHE A 178 -7.98 13.34 4.99
CA PHE A 178 -8.79 14.11 4.09
C PHE A 178 -10.03 13.30 3.75
N TRP A 179 -11.17 13.81 4.19
CA TRP A 179 -12.48 13.21 3.98
C TRP A 179 -13.20 13.97 2.87
N SER A 180 -13.67 13.26 1.86
CA SER A 180 -14.54 13.78 0.79
C SER A 180 -15.74 12.86 0.64
N THR A 181 -16.61 13.20 -0.32
CA THR A 181 -17.76 12.38 -0.70
C THR A 181 -17.61 12.04 -2.18
N GLU A 182 -17.55 10.75 -2.50
CA GLU A 182 -17.45 10.21 -3.86
C GLU A 182 -18.75 9.45 -4.14
N ASN A 183 -19.51 9.86 -5.17
CA ASN A 183 -20.81 9.27 -5.51
C ASN A 183 -21.82 9.20 -4.34
N GLY A 184 -21.79 10.18 -3.43
CA GLY A 184 -22.65 10.21 -2.25
C GLY A 184 -22.12 9.42 -1.05
N GLU A 185 -21.04 8.68 -1.21
CA GLU A 185 -20.42 7.85 -0.16
C GLU A 185 -19.15 8.50 0.39
N PRO A 186 -18.79 8.27 1.67
CA PRO A 186 -17.58 8.85 2.24
C PRO A 186 -16.32 8.25 1.58
N PHE A 187 -15.31 9.10 1.39
CA PHE A 187 -14.01 8.71 0.86
C PHE A 187 -12.91 9.29 1.76
N LEU A 188 -11.95 8.45 2.14
CA LEU A 188 -10.88 8.78 3.08
C LEU A 188 -9.52 8.63 2.41
N VAL A 189 -8.71 9.68 2.48
CA VAL A 189 -7.28 9.62 2.18
C VAL A 189 -6.50 10.10 3.39
N ARG A 190 -5.78 9.19 4.04
CA ARG A 190 -4.88 9.51 5.14
C ARG A 190 -3.44 9.60 4.67
N TYR A 191 -2.73 10.59 5.19
CA TYR A 191 -1.31 10.78 4.99
C TYR A 191 -0.68 10.40 6.32
N PRO A 192 -0.28 9.14 6.50
CA PRO A 192 0.13 8.64 7.81
C PRO A 192 1.37 9.32 8.35
N HIS A 193 1.42 9.39 9.69
CA HIS A 193 2.67 9.65 10.40
C HIS A 193 3.55 8.39 10.31
N ILE A 194 4.76 8.54 9.76
CA ILE A 194 5.73 7.43 9.63
C ILE A 194 5.94 6.75 10.99
N GLU A 195 6.13 7.57 12.04
CA GLU A 195 6.38 7.08 13.40
C GLU A 195 5.18 6.33 13.99
N TYR A 196 3.95 6.63 13.56
CA TYR A 196 2.78 5.87 14.00
C TYR A 196 2.81 4.44 13.46
N ILE A 197 3.10 4.27 12.17
CA ILE A 197 3.24 2.93 11.56
C ILE A 197 4.41 2.18 12.21
N ARG A 198 5.56 2.85 12.40
CA ARG A 198 6.73 2.25 13.06
C ARG A 198 6.42 1.79 14.49
N SER A 199 5.73 2.63 15.27
CA SER A 199 5.31 2.30 16.64
C SER A 199 4.39 1.10 16.66
N CYS A 200 3.40 1.03 15.75
CA CYS A 200 2.51 -0.13 15.62
C CYS A 200 3.29 -1.40 15.26
N LEU A 201 4.16 -1.35 14.25
CA LEU A 201 4.98 -2.50 13.84
C LEU A 201 5.84 -3.01 14.99
N ASN A 202 6.59 -2.12 15.65
CA ASN A 202 7.41 -2.47 16.81
C ASN A 202 6.57 -3.07 17.95
N GLY A 203 5.43 -2.46 18.26
CA GLY A 203 4.52 -2.92 19.31
C GLY A 203 3.88 -4.29 19.03
N PHE A 204 3.83 -4.72 17.76
CA PHE A 204 3.35 -6.04 17.36
C PHE A 204 4.48 -7.04 17.07
N GLY A 205 5.73 -6.71 17.43
CA GLY A 205 6.87 -7.63 17.31
C GLY A 205 7.54 -7.65 15.94
N VAL A 206 7.43 -6.56 15.17
CA VAL A 206 8.20 -6.35 13.94
C VAL A 206 9.32 -5.35 14.19
N GLN A 207 10.56 -5.77 13.97
CA GLN A 207 11.70 -4.86 13.94
C GLN A 207 11.72 -4.13 12.59
N VAL A 208 11.50 -2.82 12.59
CA VAL A 208 11.66 -1.98 11.39
C VAL A 208 13.14 -1.92 11.00
N ASN A 209 13.47 -2.44 9.82
CA ASN A 209 14.84 -2.51 9.30
C ASN A 209 15.24 -1.22 8.58
N SER A 210 14.32 -0.63 7.81
CA SER A 210 14.58 0.60 7.08
C SER A 210 13.30 1.38 6.75
N VAL A 211 13.47 2.68 6.56
CA VAL A 211 12.48 3.58 5.98
C VAL A 211 13.16 4.34 4.84
N SER A 212 12.58 4.31 3.65
CA SER A 212 13.18 4.92 2.44
C SER A 212 12.13 5.56 1.55
N SER A 213 12.55 6.48 0.70
CA SER A 213 11.72 7.11 -0.33
C SER A 213 11.50 6.16 -1.51
N TYR A 214 10.34 6.25 -2.17
CA TYR A 214 10.14 5.54 -3.45
C TYR A 214 9.42 6.32 -4.54
N GLU A 215 8.66 7.35 -4.20
CA GLU A 215 7.88 8.12 -5.16
C GLU A 215 8.03 9.60 -4.83
N LEU A 216 8.54 10.40 -5.77
CA LEU A 216 8.75 11.83 -5.56
C LEU A 216 7.44 12.60 -5.55
N PHE A 217 6.54 12.27 -6.49
CA PHE A 217 5.28 12.94 -6.71
C PHE A 217 4.14 11.95 -6.92
N ASP A 218 2.98 12.25 -6.34
CA ASP A 218 1.72 11.53 -6.62
C ASP A 218 1.27 11.76 -8.06
N LEU A 219 1.25 10.70 -8.87
CA LEU A 219 0.78 10.77 -10.26
C LEU A 219 -0.65 11.31 -10.38
N GLY A 220 -1.52 11.03 -9.39
CA GLY A 220 -2.91 11.49 -9.38
C GLY A 220 -3.09 13.00 -9.25
N ARG A 221 -2.02 13.75 -8.97
CA ARG A 221 -2.08 15.22 -8.83
C ARG A 221 -1.76 15.99 -10.10
N PHE A 222 -1.31 15.31 -11.15
CA PHE A 222 -0.89 15.96 -12.38
C PHE A 222 -1.86 15.66 -13.52
N PRO A 223 -2.12 16.62 -14.43
CA PRO A 223 -2.89 16.35 -15.65
C PRO A 223 -2.24 15.24 -16.46
N LYS A 224 -3.05 14.47 -17.19
CA LYS A 224 -2.58 13.34 -18.01
C LYS A 224 -1.43 13.70 -18.96
N SER A 225 -1.41 14.94 -19.48
CA SER A 225 -0.35 15.46 -20.36
C SER A 225 1.02 15.56 -19.70
N PHE A 226 1.10 15.63 -18.37
CA PHE A 226 2.36 15.73 -17.62
C PHE A 226 2.86 14.39 -17.08
N LEU A 227 2.05 13.32 -17.14
CA LEU A 227 2.38 12.03 -16.49
C LEU A 227 3.70 11.43 -16.98
N THR A 228 4.10 11.66 -18.23
CA THR A 228 5.38 11.17 -18.77
C THR A 228 6.57 11.82 -18.07
N ILE A 229 6.53 13.14 -17.89
CA ILE A 229 7.59 13.90 -17.22
C ILE A 229 7.63 13.53 -15.74
N VAL A 230 6.47 13.47 -15.08
CA VAL A 230 6.36 13.13 -13.66
C VAL A 230 6.84 11.69 -13.42
N SER A 231 6.48 10.75 -14.28
CA SER A 231 6.94 9.36 -14.17
C SER A 231 8.47 9.24 -14.35
N ALA A 232 9.06 10.01 -15.28
CA ALA A 232 10.51 10.06 -15.45
C ALA A 232 11.20 10.66 -14.21
N ALA A 233 10.64 11.73 -13.63
CA ALA A 233 11.14 12.33 -12.40
C ALA A 233 11.06 11.36 -11.21
N ASN A 234 9.93 10.66 -11.04
CA ASN A 234 9.76 9.61 -10.03
C ASN A 234 10.82 8.51 -10.16
N ARG A 235 11.08 8.05 -11.38
CA ARG A 235 12.09 7.02 -11.65
C ARG A 235 13.51 7.49 -11.32
N ALA A 236 13.86 8.73 -11.67
CA ALA A 236 15.15 9.32 -11.35
C ALA A 236 15.33 9.48 -9.83
N ALA A 237 14.31 10.03 -9.15
CA ALA A 237 14.32 10.22 -7.71
C ALA A 237 14.41 8.89 -6.93
N PHE A 238 13.69 7.87 -7.40
CA PHE A 238 13.79 6.50 -6.86
C PHE A 238 15.20 5.95 -6.98
N SER A 239 15.85 6.13 -8.14
CA SER A 239 17.21 5.67 -8.38
C SER A 239 18.23 6.42 -7.51
N LEU A 240 18.01 7.72 -7.28
CA LEU A 240 18.88 8.60 -6.49
C LEU A 240 18.62 8.52 -4.98
N LYS A 241 17.56 7.82 -4.53
CA LYS A 241 17.16 7.72 -3.11
C LYS A 241 17.07 9.09 -2.43
N VAL A 242 16.27 9.99 -3.01
CA VAL A 242 16.09 11.34 -2.49
C VAL A 242 15.65 11.36 -1.01
N PRO A 243 15.96 12.41 -0.24
CA PRO A 243 15.54 12.51 1.16
C PRO A 243 14.02 12.37 1.36
N LEU A 244 13.61 11.77 2.49
CA LEU A 244 12.21 11.51 2.81
C LEU A 244 11.32 12.76 2.76
N PHE A 245 11.82 13.93 3.15
CA PHE A 245 11.03 15.16 3.15
C PHE A 245 10.68 15.66 1.73
N LEU A 246 11.39 15.20 0.70
CA LEU A 246 11.08 15.48 -0.71
C LEU A 246 10.14 14.43 -1.31
N SER A 247 10.14 13.22 -0.78
CA SER A 247 9.41 12.08 -1.33
C SER A 247 7.93 12.16 -0.98
N HIS A 248 7.04 11.96 -1.94
CA HIS A 248 5.62 11.76 -1.68
C HIS A 248 5.36 10.43 -0.95
N GLY A 249 5.93 9.36 -1.50
CA GLY A 249 5.74 7.99 -1.05
C GLY A 249 6.96 7.46 -0.29
N ILE A 250 6.71 6.67 0.75
CA ILE A 250 7.72 5.96 1.54
C ILE A 250 7.53 4.45 1.52
N VAL A 251 8.61 3.74 1.80
CA VAL A 251 8.64 2.29 2.01
C VAL A 251 9.19 2.03 3.39
N ILE A 252 8.44 1.26 4.17
CA ILE A 252 8.85 0.72 5.48
C ILE A 252 9.07 -0.77 5.30
N LEU A 253 10.30 -1.22 5.54
CA LEU A 253 10.65 -2.64 5.57
C LEU A 253 10.85 -3.06 7.02
N GLY A 254 10.21 -4.16 7.41
CA GLY A 254 10.39 -4.77 8.73
C GLY A 254 10.48 -6.28 8.68
N THR A 255 11.01 -6.86 9.75
CA THR A 255 11.13 -8.30 9.94
C THR A 255 10.43 -8.69 11.26
N LYS A 256 9.54 -9.67 11.23
CA LYS A 256 8.90 -10.19 12.45
C LYS A 256 9.96 -10.87 13.31
N VAL A 257 10.10 -10.43 14.55
CA VAL A 257 11.08 -10.98 15.49
C VAL A 257 10.71 -12.44 15.78
N ARG A 258 11.72 -13.31 15.85
CA ARG A 258 11.51 -14.68 16.31
C ARG A 258 11.35 -14.64 17.83
N THR A 259 10.22 -15.11 18.34
CA THR A 259 10.07 -15.39 19.76
C THR A 259 11.10 -16.46 20.10
N VAL A 260 12.14 -16.09 20.84
CA VAL A 260 13.01 -17.08 21.47
C VAL A 260 12.14 -17.72 22.54
N VAL A 261 11.73 -18.96 22.32
CA VAL A 261 11.24 -19.79 23.41
C VAL A 261 12.51 -20.17 24.15
N ASP A 262 12.76 -19.52 25.28
CA ASP A 262 13.79 -19.98 26.21
C ASP A 262 13.38 -21.39 26.65
N CYS A 263 14.15 -22.40 26.20
CA CYS A 263 14.02 -23.79 26.63
C CYS A 263 14.55 -23.97 28.05
#